data_AF-A0A3A8JBX9-F1
#
_entry.id   AF-A0A3A8JBX9-F1
#
_cell.length_a   1.000
_cell.length_b   1.000
_cell.length_c   1.000
_cell.angle_alpha   90.00
_cell.angle_beta   90.00
_cell.angle_gamma   90.00
#
_symmetry.space_group_name_H-M   'P 1'
#
loop_
_entity.id
_entity.type
_entity.pdbx_description
1 polymer ?
#
loop_
_entity_poly.entity_id
_entity_poly.type
_entity_poly.pdbx_seq_one_letter_code
_entity_poly.pdbx_strand_id
1 'polypeptide(L)'
;MHPVSVPRPAPPSRVWLHLLLFVVTLGTTFLAYLLLFGHSFPFSEGGLSPEDRTQALAFSASLLGILGSHEMGHYVLARYHRVDTSLPYFIPLPVPGSLGTLGAVIRLRGRIPTRNALVDIGAAGPLAGLVVALPLLYWGLLHSSVVDSPAVPSPFPGDSSLWALGQDLLRWVMEKLTNAPPALEPVLTQRQTLFGDNLIMKALMWLALGPIPEGKDVVVHPVVMAAWFGLLVTLLNLLPVGQLDGGHLTFAVLGPRARTLGKGVAWVLLFLTVFVTASWGLWLVVASKVVGFGHPEVVEPMEPLSPARKVICALCLLALIGCAMPIPLREVLT
;
A
#
# COMPACT_ATOMS: atom_id res chain seq x y z
N MET A 1 -0.33 29.51 -38.53
CA MET A 1 -1.38 28.51 -38.25
C MET A 1 -0.68 27.25 -37.76
N HIS A 2 -0.78 26.91 -36.47
CA HIS A 2 -0.32 25.60 -36.00
C HIS A 2 -1.30 24.53 -36.48
N PRO A 3 -0.85 23.43 -37.10
CA PRO A 3 -1.75 22.37 -37.53
C PRO A 3 -2.42 21.76 -36.31
N VAL A 4 -3.75 21.76 -36.30
CA VAL A 4 -4.56 21.03 -35.31
C VAL A 4 -4.22 19.56 -35.47
N SER A 5 -3.51 18.99 -34.49
CA SER A 5 -3.17 17.57 -34.49
C SER A 5 -4.47 16.76 -34.37
N VAL A 6 -4.83 16.07 -35.45
CA VAL A 6 -5.93 15.09 -35.42
C VAL A 6 -5.55 14.01 -34.41
N PRO A 7 -6.38 13.74 -33.38
CA PRO A 7 -6.09 12.68 -32.41
C PRO A 7 -5.95 11.35 -33.15
N ARG A 8 -4.82 10.66 -32.97
CA ARG A 8 -4.67 9.29 -33.51
C ARG A 8 -5.77 8.41 -32.91
N PRO A 9 -6.45 7.57 -33.72
CA PRO A 9 -7.41 6.61 -33.18
C PRO A 9 -6.71 5.75 -32.13
N ALA A 10 -7.36 5.61 -30.97
CA ALA A 10 -6.85 4.75 -29.92
C ALA A 10 -6.65 3.33 -30.48
N PRO A 11 -5.51 2.68 -30.21
CA PRO A 11 -5.32 1.28 -30.62
C PRO A 11 -6.46 0.43 -30.04
N PRO A 12 -6.90 -0.63 -30.75
CA PRO A 12 -7.99 -1.48 -30.30
C PRO A 12 -7.69 -2.00 -28.89
N SER A 13 -8.67 -1.89 -27.99
CA SER A 13 -8.51 -2.35 -26.61
C SER A 13 -8.31 -3.86 -26.62
N ARG A 14 -7.12 -4.30 -26.19
CA ARG A 14 -6.80 -5.72 -26.06
C ARG A 14 -7.41 -6.24 -24.76
N VAL A 15 -8.74 -6.36 -24.69
CA VAL A 15 -9.46 -6.81 -23.48
C VAL A 15 -8.90 -8.13 -22.94
N TRP A 16 -8.51 -9.04 -23.85
CA TRP A 16 -7.87 -10.30 -23.49
C TRP A 16 -6.57 -10.12 -22.68
N LEU A 17 -5.80 -9.05 -22.91
CA LEU A 17 -4.57 -8.78 -22.19
C LEU A 17 -4.86 -8.36 -20.75
N HIS A 18 -5.89 -7.53 -20.53
CA HIS A 18 -6.32 -7.14 -19.19
C HIS A 18 -6.82 -8.35 -18.39
N LEU A 19 -7.60 -9.22 -19.03
CA LEU A 19 -8.07 -10.47 -18.41
C LEU A 19 -6.92 -11.43 -18.13
N LEU A 20 -5.99 -11.61 -19.06
CA LEU A 20 -4.80 -12.44 -18.86
C LEU A 20 -3.99 -11.93 -17.68
N LEU A 21 -3.69 -10.64 -17.63
CA LEU A 21 -2.95 -10.04 -16.53
C LEU A 21 -3.68 -10.20 -15.20
N PHE A 22 -4.99 -10.00 -15.15
CA PHE A 22 -5.79 -10.26 -13.96
C PHE A 22 -5.67 -11.71 -13.48
N VAL A 23 -5.81 -12.69 -14.39
CA VAL A 23 -5.71 -14.13 -14.05
C VAL A 23 -4.29 -14.50 -13.60
N VAL A 24 -3.26 -13.97 -14.26
CA VAL A 24 -1.86 -14.21 -13.85
C VAL A 24 -1.60 -13.60 -12.48
N THR A 25 -2.07 -12.37 -12.23
CA THR A 25 -1.95 -11.71 -10.92
C THR A 25 -2.71 -12.46 -9.83
N LEU A 26 -3.88 -13.02 -10.14
CA LEU A 26 -4.61 -13.89 -9.21
C LEU A 26 -3.76 -15.12 -8.85
N GLY A 27 -3.16 -15.78 -9.84
CA GLY A 27 -2.28 -16.93 -9.63
C GLY A 27 -1.02 -16.59 -8.82
N THR A 28 -0.36 -15.46 -9.10
CA THR A 28 0.86 -15.07 -8.39
C THR A 28 0.58 -14.61 -6.96
N THR A 29 -0.51 -13.89 -6.70
CA THR A 29 -0.93 -13.54 -5.33
C THR A 29 -1.35 -14.77 -4.53
N PHE A 30 -2.01 -15.74 -5.18
CA PHE A 30 -2.41 -16.99 -4.55
C PHE A 30 -1.19 -17.80 -4.11
N LEU A 31 -0.21 -17.92 -5.01
CA LEU A 31 1.06 -18.56 -4.69
C LEU A 31 1.84 -17.81 -3.60
N ALA A 32 1.86 -16.47 -3.66
CA ALA A 32 2.52 -15.65 -2.65
C ALA A 32 1.95 -15.89 -1.25
N TYR A 33 0.62 -15.97 -1.11
CA TYR A 33 0.00 -16.27 0.18
C TYR A 33 0.43 -17.63 0.72
N LEU A 34 0.39 -18.68 -0.12
CA LEU A 34 0.77 -20.03 0.29
C LEU A 34 2.22 -20.10 0.78
N LEU A 35 3.13 -19.40 0.10
CA LEU A 35 4.56 -19.41 0.44
C LEU A 35 4.89 -18.55 1.66
N LEU A 36 4.25 -17.38 1.79
CA LEU A 36 4.56 -16.41 2.85
C LEU A 36 3.86 -16.69 4.17
N PHE A 37 2.58 -17.10 4.11
CA PHE A 37 1.72 -17.19 5.30
C PHE A 37 1.24 -18.61 5.54
N GLY A 38 0.92 -19.36 4.49
CA GLY A 38 0.46 -20.75 4.61
C GLY A 38 1.57 -21.77 4.82
N HIS A 39 2.85 -21.37 4.68
CA HIS A 39 4.04 -22.24 4.67
C HIS A 39 3.85 -23.54 3.87
N SER A 40 3.08 -23.45 2.78
CA SER A 40 2.60 -24.57 1.99
C SER A 40 3.15 -24.50 0.57
N PHE A 41 3.67 -25.62 0.08
CA PHE A 41 4.23 -25.71 -1.27
C PHE A 41 3.26 -26.43 -2.20
N PRO A 42 2.87 -25.83 -3.35
CA PRO A 42 1.91 -26.43 -4.28
C PRO A 42 2.30 -27.80 -4.82
N PHE A 43 3.60 -28.12 -4.78
CA PHE A 43 4.19 -29.33 -5.33
C PHE A 43 4.63 -30.33 -4.24
N SER A 44 4.12 -30.21 -3.02
CA SER A 44 4.34 -31.20 -1.96
C SER A 44 3.65 -32.53 -2.32
N GLU A 45 4.19 -33.66 -1.85
CA GLU A 45 3.64 -34.99 -2.17
C GLU A 45 2.17 -35.17 -1.72
N GLY A 46 1.73 -34.42 -0.71
CA GLY A 46 0.34 -34.41 -0.23
C GLY A 46 -0.59 -33.44 -0.97
N GLY A 47 -0.07 -32.62 -1.89
CA GLY A 47 -0.82 -31.54 -2.53
C GLY A 47 -1.26 -30.44 -1.56
N LEU A 48 -2.12 -29.53 -2.03
CA LEU A 48 -2.65 -28.43 -1.20
C LEU A 48 -3.91 -28.84 -0.45
N SER A 49 -3.93 -28.58 0.87
CA SER A 49 -5.13 -28.81 1.67
C SER A 49 -6.31 -27.96 1.16
N PRO A 50 -7.57 -28.38 1.36
CA PRO A 50 -8.74 -27.55 1.02
C PRO A 50 -8.75 -26.21 1.76
N GLU A 51 -8.24 -26.18 2.99
CA GLU A 51 -8.17 -24.98 3.81
C GLU A 51 -7.18 -23.97 3.24
N ASP A 52 -5.95 -24.38 2.94
CA ASP A 52 -4.92 -23.51 2.36
C ASP A 52 -5.39 -22.89 1.05
N ARG A 53 -6.08 -23.68 0.22
CA ARG A 53 -6.68 -23.20 -1.04
C ARG A 53 -7.74 -22.14 -0.80
N THR A 54 -8.60 -22.34 0.20
CA THR A 54 -9.67 -21.39 0.54
C THR A 54 -9.09 -20.10 1.10
N GLN A 55 -8.11 -20.19 1.98
CA GLN A 55 -7.42 -19.04 2.58
C GLN A 55 -6.65 -18.23 1.53
N ALA A 56 -5.88 -18.90 0.68
CA ALA A 56 -5.14 -18.25 -0.42
C ALA A 56 -6.09 -17.57 -1.41
N LEU A 57 -7.19 -18.22 -1.76
CA LEU A 57 -8.20 -17.61 -2.64
C LEU A 57 -8.88 -16.41 -1.98
N ALA A 58 -9.23 -16.51 -0.69
CA ALA A 58 -9.84 -15.42 0.05
C ALA A 58 -8.91 -14.20 0.12
N PHE A 59 -7.61 -14.41 0.40
CA PHE A 59 -6.60 -13.36 0.36
C PHE A 59 -6.51 -12.72 -1.03
N SER A 60 -6.27 -13.52 -2.07
CA SER A 60 -6.06 -13.02 -3.43
C SER A 60 -7.28 -12.30 -3.98
N ALA A 61 -8.48 -12.88 -3.85
CA ALA A 61 -9.70 -12.26 -4.32
C ALA A 61 -9.97 -10.93 -3.61
N SER A 62 -9.73 -10.86 -2.30
CA SER A 62 -9.90 -9.63 -1.52
C SER A 62 -8.89 -8.56 -1.94
N LEU A 63 -7.61 -8.92 -2.08
CA LEU A 63 -6.55 -8.00 -2.47
C LEU A 63 -6.80 -7.45 -3.89
N LEU A 64 -7.08 -8.32 -4.85
CA LEU A 64 -7.38 -7.91 -6.23
C LEU A 64 -8.70 -7.12 -6.31
N GLY A 65 -9.68 -7.43 -5.47
CA GLY A 65 -10.93 -6.68 -5.37
C GLY A 65 -10.70 -5.23 -4.93
N ILE A 66 -9.86 -5.02 -3.92
CA ILE A 66 -9.51 -3.68 -3.42
C ILE A 66 -8.68 -2.90 -4.43
N LEU A 67 -7.63 -3.52 -4.99
CA LEU A 67 -6.80 -2.87 -6.02
C LEU A 67 -7.61 -2.58 -7.29
N GLY A 68 -8.48 -3.51 -7.68
CA GLY A 68 -9.38 -3.35 -8.82
C GLY A 68 -10.40 -2.24 -8.60
N SER A 69 -11.01 -2.14 -7.42
CA SER A 69 -11.95 -1.06 -7.12
C SER A 69 -11.27 0.30 -7.09
N HIS A 70 -10.03 0.39 -6.59
CA HIS A 70 -9.20 1.59 -6.64
C HIS A 70 -9.02 2.05 -8.09
N GLU A 71 -8.48 1.20 -8.96
CA GLU A 71 -8.25 1.56 -10.36
C GLU A 71 -9.57 1.83 -11.12
N MET A 72 -10.64 1.11 -10.79
CA MET A 72 -11.96 1.37 -11.36
C MET A 72 -12.55 2.71 -10.92
N GLY A 73 -12.27 3.17 -9.71
CA GLY A 73 -12.64 4.50 -9.24
C GLY A 73 -12.05 5.59 -10.15
N HIS A 74 -10.75 5.52 -10.41
CA HIS A 74 -10.09 6.42 -11.36
C HIS A 74 -10.67 6.29 -12.77
N TYR A 75 -10.88 5.07 -13.25
CA TYR A 75 -11.45 4.83 -14.58
C TYR A 75 -12.81 5.51 -14.75
N VAL A 76 -13.75 5.30 -13.81
CA VAL A 76 -15.11 5.84 -13.89
C VAL A 76 -15.08 7.37 -13.91
N LEU A 77 -14.33 8.00 -13.01
CA LEU A 77 -14.28 9.46 -12.94
C LEU A 77 -13.49 10.08 -14.10
N ALA A 78 -12.46 9.41 -14.61
CA ALA A 78 -11.78 9.84 -15.83
C ALA A 78 -12.74 9.85 -17.02
N ARG A 79 -13.56 8.79 -17.18
CA ARG A 79 -14.57 8.72 -18.24
C ARG A 79 -15.68 9.76 -18.07
N TYR A 80 -16.14 10.00 -16.85
CA TYR A 80 -17.10 11.06 -16.53
C TYR A 80 -16.59 12.44 -16.98
N HIS A 81 -15.31 12.74 -16.71
CA HIS A 81 -14.64 13.96 -17.13
C HIS A 81 -14.11 13.93 -18.58
N ARG A 82 -14.52 12.94 -19.39
CA ARG A 82 -14.14 12.76 -20.80
C ARG A 82 -12.62 12.66 -21.03
N VAL A 83 -11.88 12.18 -20.04
CA VAL A 83 -10.45 11.87 -20.15
C VAL A 83 -10.29 10.45 -20.68
N ASP A 84 -9.54 10.28 -21.76
CA ASP A 84 -9.24 8.96 -22.30
C ASP A 84 -8.35 8.17 -21.33
N THR A 85 -8.75 6.94 -21.02
CA THR A 85 -8.11 6.07 -20.04
C THR A 85 -8.19 4.62 -20.48
N SER A 86 -7.23 3.78 -20.09
CA SER A 86 -7.29 2.34 -20.33
C SER A 86 -8.12 1.62 -19.26
N LEU A 87 -8.49 0.37 -19.53
CA LEU A 87 -8.88 -0.55 -18.45
C LEU A 87 -7.67 -0.79 -17.51
N PRO A 88 -7.89 -1.25 -16.27
CA PRO A 88 -6.82 -1.57 -15.34
C PRO A 88 -5.88 -2.64 -15.88
N TYR A 89 -4.58 -2.44 -15.72
CA TYR A 89 -3.55 -3.45 -15.92
C TYR A 89 -3.10 -3.93 -14.55
N PHE A 90 -3.44 -5.17 -14.19
CA PHE A 90 -2.86 -5.82 -13.01
C PHE A 90 -1.42 -6.21 -13.32
N ILE A 91 -0.51 -5.98 -12.38
CA ILE A 91 0.93 -6.20 -12.57
C ILE A 91 1.36 -7.38 -11.70
N PRO A 92 1.46 -8.60 -12.23
CA PRO A 92 1.92 -9.74 -11.47
C PRO A 92 3.40 -9.59 -11.10
N LEU A 93 3.75 -10.06 -9.90
CA LEU A 93 5.14 -10.11 -9.42
C LEU A 93 5.42 -11.51 -8.86
N PRO A 94 5.83 -12.48 -9.68
CA PRO A 94 6.14 -13.85 -9.23
C PRO A 94 7.52 -13.93 -8.55
N VAL A 95 7.82 -13.01 -7.63
CA VAL A 95 9.08 -12.98 -6.89
C VAL A 95 8.84 -13.55 -5.49
N PRO A 96 9.58 -14.60 -5.08
CA PRO A 96 9.51 -15.12 -3.71
C PRO A 96 9.79 -14.02 -2.69
N GLY A 97 9.02 -13.96 -1.61
CA GLY A 97 9.12 -12.86 -0.63
C GLY A 97 8.22 -11.66 -0.92
N SER A 98 7.60 -11.58 -2.10
CA SER A 98 6.66 -10.51 -2.47
C SER A 98 5.21 -10.93 -2.33
N LEU A 99 4.28 -9.96 -2.37
CA LEU A 99 2.84 -10.20 -2.30
C LEU A 99 2.24 -10.84 -3.56
N GLY A 100 3.06 -11.15 -4.57
CA GLY A 100 2.58 -11.68 -5.85
C GLY A 100 2.08 -10.61 -6.83
N THR A 101 2.07 -9.33 -6.45
CA THR A 101 1.63 -8.22 -7.30
C THR A 101 2.37 -6.92 -6.98
N LEU A 102 2.58 -6.08 -8.00
CA LEU A 102 3.00 -4.68 -7.83
C LEU A 102 1.81 -3.72 -7.74
N GLY A 103 0.59 -4.24 -7.84
CA GLY A 103 -0.64 -3.46 -7.85
C GLY A 103 -1.38 -3.58 -9.19
N ALA A 104 -2.26 -2.62 -9.43
CA ALA A 104 -2.89 -2.41 -10.73
C ALA A 104 -2.71 -0.94 -11.12
N VAL A 105 -2.70 -0.65 -12.42
CA VAL A 105 -2.56 0.72 -12.93
C VAL A 105 -3.47 0.95 -14.11
N ILE A 106 -4.11 2.11 -14.16
CA ILE A 106 -4.69 2.66 -15.38
C ILE A 106 -3.70 3.56 -16.11
N ARG A 107 -3.82 3.64 -17.43
CA ARG A 107 -3.08 4.60 -18.24
C ARG A 107 -3.99 5.74 -18.65
N LEU A 108 -3.81 6.89 -18.01
CA LEU A 108 -4.40 8.16 -18.46
C LEU A 108 -3.72 8.60 -19.77
N ARG A 109 -4.51 8.78 -20.83
CA ARG A 109 -4.06 9.13 -22.19
C ARG A 109 -4.40 10.57 -22.58
N GLY A 110 -5.31 11.22 -21.85
CA GLY A 110 -5.68 12.62 -22.01
C GLY A 110 -5.07 13.54 -20.95
N ARG A 111 -5.15 14.85 -21.17
CA ARG A 111 -4.86 15.86 -20.14
C ARG A 111 -6.09 16.09 -19.28
N ILE A 112 -5.88 16.33 -17.99
CA ILE A 112 -6.97 16.62 -17.06
C ILE A 112 -7.42 18.08 -17.27
N PRO A 113 -8.72 18.34 -17.53
CA PRO A 113 -9.19 19.63 -18.01
C PRO A 113 -9.15 20.71 -16.92
N THR A 114 -9.69 20.41 -15.73
CA THR A 114 -9.90 21.39 -14.65
C THR A 114 -9.38 20.88 -13.30
N ARG A 115 -9.19 21.79 -12.33
CA ARG A 115 -8.82 21.41 -10.96
C ARG A 115 -9.87 20.54 -10.28
N ASN A 116 -11.15 20.74 -10.61
CA ASN A 116 -12.22 19.90 -10.08
C ASN A 116 -12.10 18.47 -10.62
N ALA A 117 -11.84 18.30 -11.93
CA ALA A 117 -11.59 16.98 -12.50
C ALA A 117 -10.34 16.32 -11.91
N LEU A 118 -9.30 17.12 -11.58
CA LEU A 118 -8.09 16.64 -10.92
C LEU A 118 -8.39 16.02 -9.55
N VAL A 119 -9.20 16.71 -8.72
CA VAL A 119 -9.63 16.20 -7.42
C VAL A 119 -10.53 15.00 -7.58
N ASP A 120 -11.53 15.07 -8.46
CA ASP A 120 -12.49 13.99 -8.65
C ASP A 120 -11.79 12.69 -9.10
N ILE A 121 -10.88 12.78 -10.07
CA ILE A 121 -10.12 11.61 -10.55
C ILE A 121 -9.13 11.15 -9.48
N GLY A 122 -8.35 12.04 -8.87
CA GLY A 122 -7.34 11.69 -7.87
C GLY A 122 -7.94 11.09 -6.59
N ALA A 123 -9.08 11.59 -6.10
CA ALA A 123 -9.75 11.04 -4.92
C ALA A 123 -10.47 9.71 -5.18
N ALA A 124 -10.94 9.48 -6.41
CA ALA A 124 -11.84 8.36 -6.70
C ALA A 124 -11.21 6.99 -6.42
N GLY A 125 -9.93 6.80 -6.75
CA GLY A 125 -9.27 5.52 -6.50
C GLY A 125 -9.15 5.20 -5.01
N PRO A 126 -8.46 6.02 -4.21
CA PRO A 126 -8.30 5.80 -2.77
C PRO A 126 -9.63 5.60 -2.05
N LEU A 127 -10.66 6.40 -2.39
CA LEU A 127 -11.98 6.28 -1.76
C LEU A 127 -12.70 5.00 -2.19
N ALA A 128 -12.65 4.60 -3.47
CA ALA A 128 -13.25 3.35 -3.95
C ALA A 128 -12.54 2.11 -3.39
N GLY A 129 -11.21 2.18 -3.24
CA GLY A 129 -10.40 1.18 -2.54
C GLY A 129 -10.87 1.01 -1.10
N LEU A 130 -11.01 2.12 -0.35
CA LEU A 130 -11.47 2.11 1.04
C LEU A 130 -12.90 1.58 1.21
N VAL A 131 -13.83 1.96 0.32
CA VAL A 131 -15.21 1.45 0.37
C VAL A 131 -15.27 -0.07 0.29
N VAL A 132 -14.31 -0.71 -0.39
CA VAL A 132 -14.20 -2.18 -0.46
C VAL A 132 -13.34 -2.74 0.69
N ALA A 133 -12.24 -2.07 1.04
CA ALA A 133 -11.32 -2.55 2.07
C ALA A 133 -11.94 -2.54 3.47
N LEU A 134 -12.73 -1.53 3.84
CA LEU A 134 -13.29 -1.41 5.19
C LEU A 134 -14.29 -2.54 5.54
N PRO A 135 -15.28 -2.88 4.68
CA PRO A 135 -16.15 -4.01 4.95
C PRO A 135 -15.40 -5.36 4.98
N LEU A 136 -14.43 -5.55 4.09
CA LEU A 136 -13.61 -6.78 4.08
C LEU A 136 -12.77 -6.89 5.35
N LEU A 137 -12.15 -5.80 5.79
CA LEU A 137 -11.40 -5.74 7.04
C LEU A 137 -12.30 -6.11 8.23
N TYR A 138 -13.46 -5.48 8.34
CA TYR A 138 -14.40 -5.75 9.42
C TYR A 138 -14.89 -7.20 9.40
N TRP A 139 -15.28 -7.71 8.23
CA TRP A 139 -15.68 -9.11 8.08
C TRP A 139 -14.55 -10.07 8.46
N GLY A 140 -13.32 -9.81 8.00
CA GLY A 140 -12.16 -10.63 8.33
C GLY A 140 -11.83 -10.63 9.83
N LEU A 141 -12.00 -9.49 10.51
CA LEU A 141 -11.80 -9.39 11.95
C LEU A 141 -12.82 -10.24 12.72
N LEU A 142 -14.08 -10.25 12.30
CA LEU A 142 -15.11 -11.12 12.89
C LEU A 142 -14.83 -12.63 12.71
N HIS A 143 -14.01 -13.00 11.73
CA HIS A 143 -13.60 -14.39 11.46
C HIS A 143 -12.16 -14.67 11.93
N SER A 144 -11.55 -13.75 12.67
CA SER A 144 -10.24 -13.93 13.29
C SER A 144 -10.40 -14.59 14.66
N SER A 145 -9.37 -15.28 15.14
CA SER A 145 -9.39 -15.94 16.45
C SER A 145 -8.46 -15.23 17.42
N VAL A 146 -8.90 -15.13 18.68
CA VAL A 146 -8.07 -14.62 19.76
C VAL A 146 -7.36 -15.80 20.41
N VAL A 147 -6.03 -15.79 20.40
CA VAL A 147 -5.18 -16.83 20.95
C VAL A 147 -4.34 -16.29 22.10
N ASP A 148 -3.84 -17.18 22.95
CA ASP A 148 -2.90 -16.79 23.99
C ASP A 148 -1.55 -16.46 23.33
N SER A 149 -0.96 -15.33 23.71
CA SER A 149 0.30 -14.84 23.16
C SER A 149 1.17 -14.28 24.30
N PRO A 150 2.42 -14.76 24.45
CA PRO A 150 3.31 -14.22 25.45
C PRO A 150 3.50 -12.72 25.21
N ALA A 151 3.65 -11.95 26.29
CA ALA A 151 3.91 -10.53 26.18
C ALA A 151 5.22 -10.31 25.45
N VAL A 152 5.14 -10.02 24.15
CA VAL A 152 6.28 -9.57 23.36
C VAL A 152 6.65 -8.20 23.93
N PRO A 153 7.86 -8.02 24.51
CA PRO A 153 8.33 -6.70 24.88
C PRO A 153 8.12 -5.83 23.66
N SER A 154 7.46 -4.69 23.78
CA SER A 154 7.29 -3.83 22.63
C SER A 154 8.57 -3.01 22.47
N PRO A 155 9.55 -3.36 21.60
CA PRO A 155 10.53 -2.38 21.22
C PRO A 155 9.82 -1.23 20.51
N PHE A 156 9.69 -0.15 21.25
CA PHE A 156 9.24 1.15 20.82
C PHE A 156 10.38 1.79 20.02
N PRO A 157 10.05 2.65 19.03
CA PRO A 157 10.55 2.62 17.66
C PRO A 157 12.07 2.64 17.52
N GLY A 158 12.56 1.91 16.52
CA GLY A 158 13.95 2.04 16.06
C GLY A 158 14.67 0.74 15.75
N ASP A 159 14.23 -0.41 16.26
CA ASP A 159 14.99 -1.67 16.15
C ASP A 159 15.23 -2.13 14.71
N SER A 160 14.27 -1.89 13.82
CA SER A 160 14.42 -2.18 12.38
C SER A 160 14.83 -0.96 11.56
N SER A 161 15.21 0.15 12.19
CA SER A 161 15.62 1.38 11.52
C SER A 161 17.03 1.27 10.92
N LEU A 162 17.35 2.13 9.95
CA LEU A 162 18.73 2.17 9.42
C LEU A 162 19.75 2.55 10.49
N TRP A 163 19.36 3.33 11.50
CA TRP A 163 20.24 3.66 12.61
C TRP A 163 20.60 2.42 13.44
N ALA A 164 19.60 1.62 13.84
CA ALA A 164 19.84 0.38 14.58
C ALA A 164 20.67 -0.62 13.76
N LEU A 165 20.31 -0.83 12.48
CA LEU A 165 21.09 -1.69 11.57
C LEU A 165 22.53 -1.19 11.41
N GLY A 166 22.74 0.13 11.40
CA GLY A 166 24.06 0.74 11.36
C GLY A 166 24.87 0.50 12.65
N GLN A 167 24.21 0.55 13.81
CA GLN A 167 24.84 0.24 15.10
C GLN A 167 25.22 -1.24 15.20
N ASP A 168 24.36 -2.14 14.74
CA ASP A 168 24.65 -3.59 14.72
C ASP A 168 25.78 -3.92 13.75
N LEU A 169 25.80 -3.30 12.57
CA LEU A 169 26.91 -3.41 11.63
C LEU A 169 28.21 -2.89 12.24
N LEU A 170 28.18 -1.72 12.88
CA LEU A 170 29.37 -1.14 13.53
C LEU A 170 29.87 -2.07 14.64
N ARG A 171 28.97 -2.63 15.47
CA ARG A 171 29.32 -3.59 16.51
C ARG A 171 30.00 -4.82 15.92
N TRP A 172 29.40 -5.42 14.89
CA TRP A 172 29.97 -6.55 14.17
C TRP A 172 31.35 -6.25 13.59
N VAL A 173 31.54 -5.07 12.97
CA VAL A 173 32.84 -4.63 12.44
C VAL A 173 33.87 -4.53 13.58
N MET A 174 33.49 -3.89 14.69
CA MET A 174 34.38 -3.72 15.84
C MET A 174 34.76 -5.06 16.47
N GLU A 175 33.82 -6.01 16.57
CA GLU A 175 34.10 -7.38 17.03
C GLU A 175 35.14 -8.08 16.14
N LYS A 176 35.00 -7.97 14.81
CA LYS A 176 35.97 -8.53 13.86
C LYS A 176 37.33 -7.86 13.91
N LEU A 177 37.38 -6.54 14.12
CA LEU A 177 38.64 -5.80 14.23
C LEU A 177 39.36 -6.06 15.55
N THR A 178 38.61 -6.25 16.64
CA THR A 178 39.17 -6.42 17.99
C THR A 178 39.41 -7.88 18.38
N ASN A 179 39.02 -8.84 17.53
CA ASN A 179 38.95 -10.26 17.88
C ASN A 179 38.19 -10.51 19.19
N ALA A 180 37.14 -9.71 19.44
CA ALA A 180 36.30 -9.90 20.60
C ALA A 180 35.65 -11.30 20.54
N PRO A 181 35.51 -12.00 21.67
CA PRO A 181 34.79 -13.26 21.70
C PRO A 181 33.36 -13.02 21.18
N PRO A 182 32.81 -13.95 20.37
CA PRO A 182 31.46 -13.80 19.84
C PRO A 182 30.48 -13.65 20.99
N ALA A 183 29.53 -12.72 20.86
CA ALA A 183 28.41 -12.65 21.79
C ALA A 183 27.71 -14.01 21.84
N LEU A 184 27.23 -14.40 23.02
CA LEU A 184 26.36 -15.58 23.17
C LEU A 184 25.13 -15.35 22.29
N GLU A 185 25.11 -15.95 21.10
CA GLU A 185 23.94 -15.85 20.23
C GLU A 185 22.79 -16.61 20.92
N PRO A 186 21.63 -15.98 21.12
CA PRO A 186 20.44 -16.71 21.52
C PRO A 186 20.15 -17.76 20.44
N VAL A 187 20.16 -19.03 20.85
CA VAL A 187 20.31 -20.21 19.98
C VAL A 187 19.11 -20.47 19.08
N LEU A 188 17.95 -19.82 19.27
CA LEU A 188 16.79 -19.98 18.41
C LEU A 188 15.98 -18.69 18.46
N THR A 189 16.30 -17.73 17.60
CA THR A 189 15.48 -16.53 17.42
C THR A 189 14.70 -16.67 16.13
N GLN A 190 13.45 -17.10 16.24
CA GLN A 190 12.54 -17.09 15.11
C GLN A 190 12.13 -15.63 14.86
N ARG A 191 12.46 -15.10 13.68
CA ARG A 191 11.96 -13.79 13.24
C ARG A 191 10.51 -13.94 12.82
N GLN A 192 9.61 -13.31 13.55
CA GLN A 192 8.21 -13.17 13.16
C GLN A 192 7.98 -11.76 12.61
N THR A 193 7.30 -11.65 11.47
CA THR A 193 6.89 -10.36 10.91
C THR A 193 5.46 -10.05 11.37
N LEU A 194 5.31 -9.00 12.17
CA LEU A 194 4.01 -8.47 12.58
C LEU A 194 3.61 -7.30 11.69
N PHE A 195 2.33 -7.26 11.34
CA PHE A 195 1.74 -6.15 10.61
C PHE A 195 1.52 -4.95 11.53
N GLY A 196 1.91 -3.78 11.06
CA GLY A 196 1.77 -2.53 11.79
C GLY A 196 0.32 -2.10 11.96
N ASP A 197 -0.01 -1.52 13.11
CA ASP A 197 -1.34 -0.94 13.30
C ASP A 197 -1.52 0.37 12.54
N ASN A 198 -2.76 0.63 12.14
CA ASN A 198 -3.25 1.94 11.74
C ASN A 198 -4.55 2.28 12.50
N LEU A 199 -4.95 3.54 12.52
CA LEU A 199 -6.10 4.01 13.32
C LEU A 199 -7.41 3.32 12.90
N ILE A 200 -7.60 3.10 11.61
CA ILE A 200 -8.77 2.40 11.07
C ILE A 200 -8.81 0.97 11.59
N MET A 201 -7.71 0.25 11.51
CA MET A 201 -7.62 -1.14 11.95
C MET A 201 -7.85 -1.25 13.46
N LYS A 202 -7.25 -0.36 14.28
CA LYS A 202 -7.51 -0.32 15.72
C LYS A 202 -8.99 -0.09 16.04
N ALA A 203 -9.61 0.86 15.35
CA ALA A 203 -11.02 1.18 15.56
C ALA A 203 -11.93 -0.01 15.17
N LEU A 204 -11.69 -0.64 14.02
CA LEU A 204 -12.49 -1.78 13.55
C LEU A 204 -12.21 -3.05 14.36
N MET A 205 -10.98 -3.28 14.81
CA MET A 205 -10.64 -4.38 15.69
C MET A 205 -11.34 -4.24 17.04
N TRP A 206 -11.30 -3.04 17.64
CA TRP A 206 -12.04 -2.76 18.87
C TRP A 206 -13.55 -2.93 18.68
N LEU A 207 -14.09 -2.50 17.54
CA LEU A 207 -15.51 -2.68 17.22
C LEU A 207 -15.91 -4.15 17.03
N ALA A 208 -15.06 -4.94 16.38
CA ALA A 208 -15.35 -6.34 16.03
C ALA A 208 -15.12 -7.31 17.19
N LEU A 209 -14.05 -7.11 17.96
CA LEU A 209 -13.56 -8.06 18.97
C LEU A 209 -13.62 -7.52 20.39
N GLY A 210 -13.82 -6.20 20.57
CA GLY A 210 -13.73 -5.56 21.87
C GLY A 210 -12.28 -5.37 22.35
N PRO A 211 -12.08 -5.03 23.64
CA PRO A 211 -10.75 -4.93 24.22
C PRO A 211 -10.11 -6.33 24.35
N ILE A 212 -8.92 -6.49 23.76
CA ILE A 212 -8.15 -7.73 23.85
C ILE A 212 -7.51 -7.81 25.25
N PRO A 213 -7.74 -8.89 26.03
CA PRO A 213 -7.12 -9.06 27.34
C PRO A 213 -5.59 -9.15 27.28
N GLU A 214 -4.92 -8.80 28.37
CA GLU A 214 -3.47 -8.98 28.49
C GLU A 214 -3.08 -10.45 28.29
N GLY A 215 -1.96 -10.68 27.58
CA GLY A 215 -1.48 -12.04 27.26
C GLY A 215 -2.25 -12.73 26.14
N LYS A 216 -3.07 -12.00 25.38
CA LYS A 216 -3.75 -12.50 24.17
C LYS A 216 -3.40 -11.68 22.95
N ASP A 217 -3.45 -12.33 21.79
CA ASP A 217 -3.25 -11.71 20.47
C ASP A 217 -4.26 -12.27 19.46
N VAL A 218 -4.37 -11.64 18.30
CA VAL A 218 -5.33 -12.01 17.25
C VAL A 218 -4.60 -12.67 16.10
N VAL A 219 -4.93 -13.94 15.85
CA VAL A 219 -4.58 -14.60 14.59
C VAL A 219 -5.55 -14.11 13.53
N VAL A 220 -5.06 -13.21 12.68
CA VAL A 220 -5.89 -12.51 11.71
C VAL A 220 -6.28 -13.41 10.54
N HIS A 221 -7.54 -13.32 10.12
CA HIS A 221 -8.03 -13.99 8.92
C HIS A 221 -7.30 -13.47 7.66
N PRO A 222 -7.08 -14.27 6.60
CA PRO A 222 -6.36 -13.83 5.39
C PRO A 222 -6.97 -12.60 4.70
N VAL A 223 -8.28 -12.41 4.82
CA VAL A 223 -8.98 -11.22 4.32
C VAL A 223 -8.56 -9.95 5.07
N VAL A 224 -8.25 -10.04 6.37
CA VAL A 224 -7.67 -8.93 7.14
C VAL A 224 -6.31 -8.56 6.59
N MET A 225 -5.46 -9.56 6.29
CA MET A 225 -4.14 -9.31 5.68
C MET A 225 -4.27 -8.60 4.32
N ALA A 226 -5.19 -9.06 3.46
CA ALA A 226 -5.46 -8.42 2.17
C ALA A 226 -5.94 -6.98 2.34
N ALA A 227 -6.87 -6.73 3.28
CA ALA A 227 -7.37 -5.40 3.57
C ALA A 227 -6.28 -4.49 4.16
N TRP A 228 -5.39 -5.03 5.00
CA TRP A 228 -4.23 -4.32 5.52
C TRP A 228 -3.31 -3.81 4.40
N PHE A 229 -2.98 -4.66 3.42
CA PHE A 229 -2.24 -4.23 2.23
C PHE A 229 -3.01 -3.20 1.40
N GLY A 230 -4.33 -3.32 1.31
CA GLY A 230 -5.19 -2.32 0.69
C GLY A 230 -5.12 -0.94 1.35
N LEU A 231 -5.12 -0.90 2.69
CA LEU A 231 -4.92 0.34 3.46
C LEU A 231 -3.50 0.90 3.25
N LEU A 232 -2.48 0.04 3.12
CA LEU A 232 -1.12 0.46 2.78
C LEU A 232 -1.05 1.11 1.40
N VAL A 233 -1.64 0.48 0.39
CA VAL A 233 -1.69 1.06 -0.97
C VAL A 233 -2.44 2.39 -0.97
N THR A 234 -3.52 2.49 -0.21
CA THR A 234 -4.27 3.75 -0.05
C THR A 234 -3.42 4.84 0.62
N LEU A 235 -2.73 4.51 1.71
CA LEU A 235 -1.79 5.43 2.38
C LEU A 235 -0.75 5.96 1.40
N LEU A 236 -0.11 5.07 0.67
CA LEU A 236 0.96 5.41 -0.27
C LEU A 236 0.46 6.30 -1.40
N ASN A 237 -0.68 5.95 -2.01
CA ASN A 237 -1.28 6.75 -3.08
C ASN A 237 -1.74 8.12 -2.57
N LEU A 238 -2.21 8.23 -1.33
CA LEU A 238 -2.62 9.52 -0.74
C LEU A 238 -1.46 10.38 -0.22
N LEU A 239 -0.20 9.91 -0.26
CA LEU A 239 0.94 10.76 0.07
C LEU A 239 0.96 11.99 -0.85
N PRO A 240 1.19 13.20 -0.31
CA PRO A 240 1.16 14.43 -1.10
C PRO A 240 2.48 14.63 -1.87
N VAL A 241 2.79 13.70 -2.78
CA VAL A 241 4.03 13.65 -3.54
C VAL A 241 3.76 13.46 -5.04
N GLY A 242 4.28 14.38 -5.85
CA GLY A 242 4.38 14.22 -7.30
C GLY A 242 3.04 13.88 -7.96
N GLN A 243 3.05 12.79 -8.73
CA GLN A 243 1.91 12.28 -9.51
C GLN A 243 1.09 11.21 -8.78
N LEU A 244 1.33 10.99 -7.48
CA LEU A 244 0.43 10.14 -6.70
C LEU A 244 -0.93 10.83 -6.55
N ASP A 245 -1.96 10.06 -6.20
CA ASP A 245 -3.33 10.57 -6.01
C ASP A 245 -3.38 11.74 -5.01
N GLY A 246 -2.68 11.61 -3.88
CA GLY A 246 -2.47 12.66 -2.90
C GLY A 246 -1.73 13.87 -3.45
N GLY A 247 -0.81 13.66 -4.39
CA GLY A 247 -0.12 14.72 -5.14
C GLY A 247 -1.08 15.51 -6.02
N HIS A 248 -2.00 14.85 -6.73
CA HIS A 248 -3.07 15.50 -7.52
C HIS A 248 -3.99 16.37 -6.64
N LEU A 249 -4.42 15.82 -5.50
CA LEU A 249 -5.25 16.52 -4.53
C LEU A 249 -4.52 17.75 -3.96
N THR A 250 -3.26 17.57 -3.58
CA THR A 250 -2.42 18.64 -3.03
C THR A 250 -2.17 19.74 -4.05
N PHE A 251 -1.88 19.38 -5.30
CA PHE A 251 -1.68 20.36 -6.37
C PHE A 251 -2.97 21.15 -6.67
N ALA A 252 -4.14 20.50 -6.65
CA ALA A 252 -5.41 21.20 -6.84
C ALA A 252 -5.64 22.29 -5.78
N VAL A 253 -5.26 22.02 -4.52
CA VAL A 253 -5.45 22.93 -3.37
C VAL A 253 -4.35 23.98 -3.27
N LEU A 254 -3.09 23.57 -3.37
CA LEU A 254 -1.91 24.40 -3.06
C LEU A 254 -1.16 24.91 -4.30
N GLY A 255 -1.50 24.44 -5.49
CA GLY A 255 -0.83 24.77 -6.73
C GLY A 255 0.68 24.49 -6.67
N PRO A 256 1.55 25.43 -7.08
CA PRO A 256 3.00 25.23 -7.09
C PRO A 256 3.63 24.85 -5.73
N ARG A 257 2.98 25.21 -4.61
CA ARG A 257 3.47 24.87 -3.26
C ARG A 257 3.39 23.37 -2.96
N ALA A 258 2.61 22.60 -3.72
CA ALA A 258 2.55 21.14 -3.62
C ALA A 258 3.93 20.48 -3.77
N ARG A 259 4.79 21.03 -4.64
CA ARG A 259 6.18 20.56 -4.80
C ARG A 259 6.98 20.70 -3.51
N THR A 260 6.82 21.81 -2.79
CA THR A 260 7.51 22.04 -1.52
C THR A 260 6.99 21.10 -0.44
N LEU A 261 5.68 20.89 -0.36
CA LEU A 261 5.10 19.93 0.57
C LEU A 261 5.58 18.50 0.29
N GLY A 262 5.63 18.08 -0.99
CA GLY A 262 6.14 16.76 -1.36
C GLY A 262 7.61 16.54 -0.98
N LYS A 263 8.46 17.58 -1.09
CA LYS A 263 9.83 17.52 -0.56
C LYS A 263 9.85 17.38 0.96
N GLY A 264 8.95 18.07 1.66
CA GLY A 264 8.75 17.91 3.10
C GLY A 264 8.39 16.47 3.48
N VAL A 265 7.50 15.82 2.72
CA VAL A 265 7.18 14.40 2.91
C VAL A 265 8.37 13.49 2.68
N ALA A 266 9.23 13.76 1.69
CA ALA A 266 10.46 13.00 1.53
C ALA A 266 11.39 13.11 2.75
N TRP A 267 11.47 14.28 3.40
CA TRP A 267 12.20 14.41 4.67
C TRP A 267 11.57 13.61 5.81
N VAL A 268 10.23 13.57 5.88
CA VAL A 268 9.52 12.71 6.85
C VAL A 268 9.82 11.24 6.59
N LEU A 269 9.75 10.79 5.33
CA LEU A 269 10.08 9.41 4.96
C LEU A 269 11.54 9.07 5.27
N LEU A 270 12.47 10.00 5.06
CA LEU A 270 13.87 9.82 5.47
C LEU A 270 13.99 9.69 6.98
N PHE A 271 13.34 10.54 7.76
CA PHE A 271 13.34 10.45 9.21
C PHE A 271 12.80 9.09 9.68
N LEU A 272 11.66 8.65 9.12
CA LEU A 272 11.09 7.33 9.43
C LEU A 272 12.06 6.20 9.05
N THR A 273 12.71 6.30 7.90
CA THR A 273 13.70 5.31 7.44
C THR A 273 14.89 5.20 8.39
N VAL A 274 15.42 6.34 8.83
CA VAL A 274 16.63 6.40 9.66
C VAL A 274 16.35 6.02 11.11
N PHE A 275 15.25 6.48 11.68
CA PHE A 275 15.02 6.41 13.13
C PHE A 275 13.86 5.51 13.56
N VAL A 276 12.99 5.08 12.63
CA VAL A 276 11.77 4.32 12.98
C VAL A 276 11.80 2.91 12.39
N THR A 277 11.86 2.78 11.06
CA THR A 277 11.96 1.49 10.36
C THR A 277 12.53 1.68 8.95
N ALA A 278 13.47 0.83 8.57
CA ALA A 278 14.11 0.86 7.26
C ALA A 278 13.14 0.54 6.11
N SER A 279 11.97 -0.05 6.39
CA SER A 279 10.95 -0.39 5.40
C SER A 279 10.44 0.82 4.60
N TRP A 280 10.49 2.03 5.17
CA TRP A 280 10.15 3.27 4.46
C TRP A 280 11.18 3.70 3.41
N GLY A 281 12.40 3.14 3.44
CA GLY A 281 13.48 3.51 2.53
C GLY A 281 13.17 3.22 1.07
N LEU A 282 12.48 2.11 0.78
CA LEU A 282 12.00 1.80 -0.57
C LEU A 282 11.06 2.90 -1.08
N TRP A 283 10.10 3.31 -0.26
CA TRP A 283 9.14 4.34 -0.63
C TRP A 283 9.74 5.74 -0.70
N LEU A 284 10.77 6.04 0.11
CA LEU A 284 11.57 7.25 -0.05
C LEU A 284 12.23 7.29 -1.45
N VAL A 285 12.82 6.19 -1.90
CA VAL A 285 13.43 6.09 -3.23
C VAL A 285 12.38 6.21 -4.32
N VAL A 286 11.27 5.48 -4.22
CA VAL A 286 10.17 5.57 -5.20
C VAL A 286 9.60 6.99 -5.28
N ALA A 287 9.28 7.60 -4.14
CA ALA A 287 8.74 8.95 -4.06
C ALA A 287 9.71 10.00 -4.64
N SER A 288 11.00 9.90 -4.35
CA SER A 288 11.98 10.92 -4.75
C SER A 288 12.60 10.72 -6.14
N LYS A 289 12.75 9.48 -6.61
CA LYS A 289 13.46 9.13 -7.86
C LYS A 289 12.57 8.61 -8.97
N VAL A 290 11.49 7.91 -8.64
CA VAL A 290 10.59 7.32 -9.65
C VAL A 290 9.42 8.26 -9.92
N VAL A 291 8.71 8.68 -8.87
CA VAL A 291 7.59 9.63 -8.99
C VAL A 291 8.11 11.05 -9.15
N GLY A 292 9.05 11.44 -8.29
CA GLY A 292 9.56 12.81 -8.22
C GLY A 292 8.53 13.79 -7.62
N PHE A 293 8.91 15.07 -7.56
CA PHE A 293 8.09 16.13 -6.94
C PHE A 293 7.38 17.04 -7.96
N GLY A 294 7.45 16.69 -9.24
CA GLY A 294 6.78 17.42 -10.31
C GLY A 294 5.33 16.97 -10.44
N HIS A 295 4.44 17.92 -10.70
CA HIS A 295 3.05 17.65 -11.04
C HIS A 295 2.74 18.25 -12.42
N PRO A 296 2.12 17.51 -13.36
CA PRO A 296 1.78 18.02 -14.68
C PRO A 296 0.67 19.07 -14.58
N GLU A 297 0.87 20.22 -15.23
CA GLU A 297 -0.10 21.31 -15.19
C GLU A 297 -1.47 20.91 -15.77
N VAL A 298 -2.52 21.42 -15.15
CA VAL A 298 -3.91 21.32 -15.59
C VAL A 298 -4.12 22.27 -16.79
N VAL A 299 -5.01 21.91 -17.72
CA VAL A 299 -5.27 22.72 -18.93
C VAL A 299 -5.82 24.10 -18.58
N GLU A 300 -6.74 24.17 -17.61
CA GLU A 300 -7.35 25.41 -17.13
C GLU A 300 -7.06 25.62 -15.63
N PRO A 301 -5.83 26.04 -15.27
CA PRO A 301 -5.41 26.12 -13.88
C PRO A 301 -6.03 27.33 -13.15
N MET A 302 -6.66 28.27 -13.86
CA MET A 302 -7.19 29.52 -13.30
C MET A 302 -8.58 29.35 -12.67
N GLU A 303 -9.30 28.26 -12.96
CA GLU A 303 -10.59 28.01 -12.33
C GLU A 303 -10.43 27.69 -10.83
N PRO A 304 -11.19 28.34 -9.94
CA PRO A 304 -11.13 28.06 -8.52
C PRO A 304 -11.71 26.69 -8.19
N LEU A 305 -11.11 26.02 -7.20
CA LEU A 305 -11.60 24.73 -6.71
C LEU A 305 -12.95 24.90 -6.00
N SER A 306 -13.94 24.08 -6.38
CA SER A 306 -15.29 24.19 -5.80
C SER A 306 -15.32 23.79 -4.32
N PRO A 307 -16.26 24.33 -3.51
CA PRO A 307 -16.36 24.00 -2.09
C PRO A 307 -16.53 22.49 -1.83
N ALA A 308 -17.34 21.81 -2.65
CA ALA A 308 -17.53 20.36 -2.55
C ALA A 308 -16.22 19.58 -2.74
N ARG A 309 -15.35 20.00 -3.67
CA ARG A 309 -14.06 19.32 -3.89
C ARG A 309 -13.06 19.60 -2.77
N LYS A 310 -13.16 20.75 -2.09
CA LYS A 310 -12.38 20.99 -0.87
C LYS A 310 -12.76 20.00 0.24
N VAL A 311 -14.04 19.67 0.38
CA VAL A 311 -14.50 18.64 1.32
C VAL A 311 -13.94 17.27 0.94
N ILE A 312 -13.95 16.91 -0.35
CA ILE A 312 -13.34 15.66 -0.83
C ILE A 312 -11.85 15.59 -0.48
N CYS A 313 -11.09 16.67 -0.70
CA CYS A 313 -9.69 16.73 -0.29
C CYS A 313 -9.51 16.53 1.22
N ALA A 314 -10.40 17.11 2.04
CA ALA A 314 -10.37 16.93 3.49
C ALA A 314 -10.67 15.48 3.89
N LEU A 315 -11.63 14.82 3.24
CA LEU A 315 -11.92 13.39 3.45
C LEU A 315 -10.72 12.51 3.08
N CYS A 316 -10.05 12.81 1.96
CA CYS A 316 -8.81 12.11 1.59
C CYS A 316 -7.67 12.35 2.58
N LEU A 317 -7.56 13.55 3.16
CA LEU A 317 -6.59 13.80 4.23
C LEU A 317 -6.91 12.99 5.50
N LEU A 318 -8.20 12.89 5.87
CA LEU A 318 -8.62 12.04 6.98
C LEU A 318 -8.35 10.57 6.70
N ALA A 319 -8.58 10.11 5.47
CA ALA A 319 -8.24 8.77 5.03
C ALA A 319 -6.73 8.51 5.12
N LEU A 320 -5.90 9.46 4.69
CA LEU A 320 -4.43 9.39 4.81
C LEU A 320 -4.01 9.21 6.28
N ILE A 321 -4.57 10.04 7.18
CA ILE A 321 -4.28 9.97 8.62
C ILE A 321 -4.78 8.63 9.19
N GLY A 322 -5.97 8.19 8.80
CA GLY A 322 -6.57 6.93 9.26
C GLY A 322 -5.77 5.70 8.83
N CYS A 323 -5.21 5.72 7.62
CA CYS A 323 -4.37 4.64 7.08
C CYS A 323 -2.90 4.75 7.51
N ALA A 324 -2.49 5.83 8.18
CA ALA A 324 -1.09 6.04 8.53
C ALA A 324 -0.56 4.89 9.41
N MET A 325 0.54 4.28 8.96
CA MET A 325 1.20 3.16 9.64
C MET A 325 2.69 3.47 9.80
N PRO A 326 3.11 4.16 10.88
CA PRO A 326 4.51 4.59 11.04
C PRO A 326 5.51 3.42 10.97
N ILE A 327 5.11 2.24 11.43
CA ILE A 327 5.88 1.00 11.35
C ILE A 327 5.02 -0.04 10.60
N PRO A 328 5.06 -0.11 9.26
CA PRO A 328 4.22 -1.02 8.50
C PRO A 328 4.53 -2.49 8.79
N LEU A 329 5.82 -2.82 8.90
CA LEU A 329 6.30 -4.16 9.19
C LEU A 329 7.21 -4.08 10.41
N ARG A 330 6.93 -4.93 11.39
CA ARG A 330 7.75 -5.09 12.59
C ARG A 330 8.34 -6.49 12.60
N GLU A 331 9.64 -6.60 12.79
CA GLU A 331 10.27 -7.88 13.07
C GLU A 331 10.37 -8.05 14.59
N VAL A 332 9.90 -9.19 15.07
CA VAL A 332 10.03 -9.59 16.47
C VAL A 332 10.88 -10.85 16.52
N LEU A 333 11.84 -10.81 17.42
CA LEU A 333 12.70 -11.93 17.78
C LEU A 333 12.00 -12.72 18.91
N THR A 334 11.54 -13.93 18.60
CA THR A 334 10.95 -14.86 19.57
C THR A 334 11.85 -16.08 19.75
#